data_AF-A0A840UH16-F1
#
_entry.id   AF-A0A840UH16-F1
#
_cell.length_a   1.000
_cell.length_b   1.000
_cell.length_c   1.000
_cell.angle_alpha   90.00
_cell.angle_beta   90.00
_cell.angle_gamma   90.00
#
_symmetry.space_group_name_H-M   'P 1'
#
loop_
_entity.id
_entity.type
_entity.pdbx_description
1 polymer ?
#
loop_
_entity_poly.entity_id
_entity_poly.type
_entity_poly.pdbx_seq_one_letter_code
_entity_poly.pdbx_strand_id
1 'polypeptide(L)'
;MKQVFLVLLLASVSACTSVKVSSLNPQEYKVHHICIEENPKVIVEEFPGIIEQGLHRHGITSEVYEGERPQHCEYYLTYTAFKTWDIGMYLHHAELHLFEDRKKVAYAEYHLNGKGGLALNKWASVESKMNPVIDELLAGYSPEIVDAYRKPVSDSGSSDDITEELEKLKMWHSRGLITDEEYSTKKKELLER
;
A
#
# COMPACT_ATOMS: atom_id res chain seq x y z
N MET A 1 36.76 -54.89 6.47
CA MET A 1 37.45 -53.63 6.79
C MET A 1 36.54 -52.49 6.38
N LYS A 2 36.21 -51.62 7.35
CA LYS A 2 35.16 -50.60 7.32
C LYS A 2 35.48 -49.51 6.30
N GLN A 3 34.63 -49.31 5.29
CA GLN A 3 34.65 -48.09 4.51
C GLN A 3 33.76 -47.05 5.19
N VAL A 4 34.41 -46.02 5.70
CA VAL A 4 33.80 -44.87 6.36
C VAL A 4 33.06 -44.07 5.29
N PHE A 5 31.72 -44.14 5.30
CA PHE A 5 30.89 -43.18 4.60
C PHE A 5 31.08 -41.81 5.26
N LEU A 6 31.85 -40.95 4.62
CA LEU A 6 31.98 -39.54 4.95
C LEU A 6 30.63 -38.88 4.61
N VAL A 7 29.73 -38.81 5.58
CA VAL A 7 28.50 -38.03 5.49
C VAL A 7 28.91 -36.55 5.39
N LEU A 8 28.82 -36.00 4.19
CA LEU A 8 28.93 -34.57 3.93
C LEU A 8 27.78 -33.89 4.68
N LEU A 9 28.08 -33.34 5.85
CA LEU A 9 27.17 -32.46 6.57
C LEU A 9 27.04 -31.18 5.74
N LEU A 10 25.99 -31.10 4.89
CA LEU A 10 25.57 -29.83 4.31
C LEU A 10 25.12 -28.94 5.48
N ALA A 11 26.01 -28.04 5.91
CA ALA A 11 25.65 -26.95 6.79
C ALA A 11 24.63 -26.07 6.05
N SER A 12 23.38 -26.15 6.49
CA SER A 12 22.33 -25.21 6.12
C SER A 12 22.74 -23.82 6.59
N VAL A 13 23.17 -22.99 5.64
CA VAL A 13 23.48 -21.57 5.87
C VAL A 13 22.19 -20.91 6.34
N SER A 14 22.09 -20.68 7.65
CA SER A 14 20.95 -20.01 8.25
C SER A 14 20.91 -18.60 7.69
N ALA A 15 19.82 -18.23 7.00
CA ALA A 15 19.67 -16.90 6.41
C ALA A 15 19.93 -15.84 7.48
N CYS A 16 20.95 -15.01 7.27
CA CYS A 16 21.36 -13.96 8.22
C CYS A 16 20.36 -12.78 8.27
N THR A 17 19.26 -12.86 7.52
CA THR A 17 18.18 -11.87 7.51
C THR A 17 16.88 -12.57 7.88
N SER A 18 16.16 -12.01 8.84
CA SER A 18 14.81 -12.36 9.22
C SER A 18 13.86 -11.29 8.71
N VAL A 19 12.87 -11.69 7.92
CA VAL A 19 11.73 -10.85 7.56
C VAL A 19 10.49 -11.51 8.16
N LYS A 20 9.70 -10.75 8.92
CA LYS A 20 8.42 -11.22 9.47
C LYS A 20 7.34 -10.25 9.05
N VAL A 21 6.31 -10.75 8.39
CA VAL A 21 5.21 -9.91 7.90
C VAL A 21 3.87 -10.51 8.30
N SER A 22 3.01 -9.64 8.80
CA SER A 22 1.57 -9.85 8.92
C SER A 22 0.94 -8.88 7.91
N SER A 23 0.65 -9.41 6.71
CA SER A 23 0.20 -8.62 5.56
C SER A 23 -1.16 -7.98 5.79
N LEU A 24 -1.36 -6.80 5.24
CA LEU A 24 -2.65 -6.11 5.24
C LEU A 24 -3.66 -6.86 4.37
N ASN A 25 -4.83 -7.21 4.93
CA ASN A 25 -5.86 -7.94 4.21
C ASN A 25 -6.73 -6.98 3.34
N PRO A 26 -6.67 -7.05 2.00
CA PRO A 26 -7.45 -6.17 1.10
C PRO A 26 -8.96 -6.48 1.09
N GLN A 27 -9.39 -7.60 1.65
CA GLN A 27 -10.82 -7.94 1.76
C GLN A 27 -11.45 -7.36 3.02
N GLU A 28 -10.68 -7.21 4.09
CA GLU A 28 -11.13 -6.66 5.37
C GLU A 28 -10.95 -5.14 5.41
N TYR A 29 -9.85 -4.62 4.86
CA TYR A 29 -9.51 -3.20 4.87
C TYR A 29 -9.45 -2.67 3.44
N LYS A 30 -10.11 -1.55 3.17
CA LYS A 30 -10.15 -0.91 1.83
C LYS A 30 -9.25 0.31 1.80
N VAL A 31 -7.96 0.11 2.04
CA VAL A 31 -7.01 1.20 2.22
C VAL A 31 -6.66 1.85 0.89
N HIS A 32 -6.87 3.17 0.77
CA HIS A 32 -6.44 3.96 -0.37
C HIS A 32 -5.51 5.13 -0.02
N HIS A 33 -5.42 5.47 1.27
CA HIS A 33 -4.60 6.54 1.82
C HIS A 33 -4.06 6.13 3.19
N ILE A 34 -2.77 6.36 3.44
CA ILE A 34 -2.11 6.10 4.72
C ILE A 34 -1.33 7.34 5.16
N CYS A 35 -1.56 7.79 6.38
CA CYS A 35 -0.77 8.86 6.97
C CYS A 35 0.41 8.28 7.76
N ILE A 36 1.62 8.77 7.51
CA ILE A 36 2.84 8.29 8.14
C ILE A 36 3.16 9.22 9.30
N GLU A 37 3.20 8.69 10.52
CA GLU A 37 3.60 9.45 11.71
C GLU A 37 5.12 9.65 11.70
N GLU A 38 5.56 10.90 11.61
CA GLU A 38 6.99 11.22 11.67
C GLU A 38 7.60 10.77 13.00
N ASN A 39 8.73 10.07 12.90
CA ASN A 39 9.49 9.62 14.06
C ASN A 39 10.86 10.31 14.10
N PRO A 40 11.01 11.42 14.86
CA PRO A 40 12.26 12.19 14.90
C PRO A 40 13.44 11.42 15.53
N LYS A 41 13.20 10.24 16.13
CA LYS A 41 14.27 9.37 16.65
C LYS A 41 14.91 8.53 15.56
N VAL A 42 14.29 8.44 14.38
CA VAL A 42 14.82 7.69 13.25
C VAL A 42 15.75 8.59 12.44
N ILE A 43 17.05 8.41 12.66
CA ILE A 43 18.11 9.12 11.91
C ILE A 43 18.44 8.45 10.57
N VAL A 44 17.63 7.48 10.15
CA VAL A 44 17.77 6.87 8.83
C VAL A 44 17.26 7.85 7.81
N GLU A 45 18.19 8.53 7.14
CA GLU A 45 17.90 9.45 6.05
C GLU A 45 16.87 8.85 5.07
N GLU A 46 15.87 9.68 4.73
CA GLU A 46 14.82 9.40 3.74
C GLU A 46 13.95 8.16 4.03
N PHE A 47 13.93 7.66 5.26
CA PHE A 47 13.12 6.49 5.61
C PHE A 47 11.61 6.69 5.35
N PRO A 48 10.98 7.83 5.71
CA PRO A 48 9.59 8.09 5.33
C PRO A 48 9.39 8.04 3.82
N GLY A 49 10.30 8.63 3.04
CA GLY A 49 10.24 8.64 1.59
C GLY A 49 10.29 7.23 0.98
N ILE A 50 11.05 6.30 1.57
CA ILE A 50 11.05 4.89 1.15
C ILE A 50 9.69 4.24 1.40
N ILE A 51 9.04 4.56 2.53
CA ILE A 51 7.68 4.07 2.84
C ILE A 51 6.67 4.67 1.86
N GLU A 52 6.71 5.98 1.63
CA GLU A 52 5.82 6.68 0.68
C GLU A 52 5.94 6.09 -0.73
N GLN A 53 7.16 5.85 -1.21
CA GLN A 53 7.40 5.22 -2.50
C GLN A 53 6.86 3.79 -2.53
N GLY A 54 7.05 3.02 -1.47
CA GLY A 54 6.50 1.67 -1.33
C GLY A 54 4.97 1.66 -1.39
N LEU A 55 4.32 2.53 -0.63
CA LEU A 55 2.86 2.71 -0.67
C LEU A 55 2.39 3.10 -2.07
N HIS A 56 3.08 4.05 -2.71
CA HIS A 56 2.75 4.53 -4.05
C HIS A 56 2.84 3.42 -5.10
N ARG A 57 3.83 2.52 -5.04
CA ARG A 57 3.92 1.36 -5.95
C ARG A 57 2.69 0.45 -5.89
N HIS A 58 2.06 0.35 -4.72
CA HIS A 58 0.82 -0.40 -4.51
C HIS A 58 -0.44 0.44 -4.75
N GLY A 59 -0.30 1.66 -5.26
CA GLY A 59 -1.39 2.57 -5.58
C GLY A 59 -1.95 3.33 -4.39
N ILE A 60 -1.37 3.21 -3.20
CA ILE A 60 -1.84 3.87 -1.97
C ILE A 60 -1.20 5.26 -1.88
N THR A 61 -2.01 6.30 -1.69
CA THR A 61 -1.48 7.65 -1.45
C THR A 61 -1.01 7.78 0.00
N SER A 62 -0.07 8.67 0.25
CA SER A 62 0.41 8.91 1.60
C SER A 62 0.79 10.36 1.82
N GLU A 63 0.83 10.74 3.10
CA GLU A 63 1.38 12.00 3.58
C GLU A 63 2.07 11.76 4.93
N VAL A 64 3.09 12.55 5.22
CA VAL A 64 3.77 12.54 6.52
C VAL A 64 3.16 13.62 7.42
N TYR A 65 2.91 13.31 8.68
CA TYR A 65 2.43 14.26 9.67
C TYR A 65 3.28 14.25 10.94
N GLU A 66 3.30 15.39 11.62
CA GLU A 66 3.94 15.58 12.92
C GLU A 66 2.89 15.96 13.98
N GLY A 67 3.00 15.41 15.19
CA GLY A 67 2.11 15.74 16.30
C GLY A 67 0.77 15.01 16.24
N GLU A 68 -0.33 15.76 16.28
CA GLU A 68 -1.68 15.15 16.30
C GLU A 68 -2.07 14.57 14.94
N ARG A 69 -2.59 13.34 14.93
CA ARG A 69 -3.06 12.67 13.71
C ARG A 69 -4.18 13.48 13.04
N PRO A 70 -4.08 13.78 11.73
CA PRO A 70 -5.14 14.49 11.01
C PRO A 70 -6.46 13.72 11.03
N GLN A 71 -7.59 14.45 11.05
CA GLN A 71 -8.92 13.84 11.19
C GLN A 71 -9.32 12.96 10.00
N HIS A 72 -8.80 13.24 8.81
CA HIS A 72 -9.08 12.45 7.60
C HIS A 72 -8.23 11.18 7.48
N CYS A 73 -7.25 10.98 8.37
CA CYS A 73 -6.36 9.83 8.35
C CYS A 73 -7.00 8.64 9.06
N GLU A 74 -7.86 7.88 8.37
CA GLU A 74 -8.43 6.62 8.88
C GLU A 74 -7.34 5.60 9.23
N TYR A 75 -6.38 5.44 8.31
CA TYR A 75 -5.22 4.56 8.47
C TYR A 75 -3.95 5.37 8.70
N TYR A 76 -3.14 4.94 9.66
CA TYR A 76 -1.83 5.53 9.89
C TYR A 76 -0.75 4.47 10.14
N LEU A 77 0.45 4.80 9.71
CA LEU A 77 1.63 3.96 9.84
C LEU A 77 2.62 4.61 10.79
N THR A 78 3.15 3.81 11.72
CA THR A 78 4.31 4.19 12.54
C THR A 78 5.49 3.31 12.17
N TYR A 79 6.70 3.85 12.37
CA TYR A 79 7.91 3.14 11.99
C TYR A 79 9.03 3.32 13.00
N THR A 80 9.91 2.33 13.05
CA THR A 80 11.24 2.43 13.66
C THR A 80 12.29 1.92 12.69
N ALA A 81 13.48 2.50 12.71
CA ALA A 81 14.60 2.02 11.92
C ALA A 81 15.92 2.32 12.63
N PHE A 82 16.80 1.32 12.66
CA PHE A 82 18.07 1.40 13.34
C PHE A 82 19.21 1.07 12.39
N LYS A 83 20.20 1.96 12.34
CA LYS A 83 21.50 1.70 11.71
C LYS A 83 22.52 1.25 12.75
N THR A 84 23.48 0.45 12.30
CA THR A 84 24.70 0.13 13.06
C THR A 84 25.92 0.30 12.15
N TRP A 85 27.12 0.15 12.72
CA TRP A 85 28.38 0.41 12.04
C TRP A 85 29.36 -0.76 12.21
N ASP A 86 30.14 -1.04 11.17
CA ASP A 86 31.35 -1.87 11.23
C ASP A 86 32.46 -1.41 10.27
N ILE A 87 32.07 -1.00 9.06
CA ILE A 87 32.91 -0.44 7.98
C ILE A 87 32.17 0.75 7.34
N GLY A 88 30.84 0.69 7.32
CA GLY A 88 29.93 1.77 6.94
C GLY A 88 28.62 1.64 7.72
N MET A 89 27.79 2.69 7.68
CA MET A 89 26.48 2.64 8.31
C MET A 89 25.53 1.76 7.51
N TYR A 90 24.81 0.86 8.17
CA TYR A 90 23.80 0.02 7.52
C TYR A 90 22.58 -0.23 8.38
N LEU A 91 21.43 -0.39 7.74
CA LEU A 91 20.18 -0.80 8.40
C LEU A 91 20.31 -2.25 8.90
N HIS A 92 20.05 -2.47 10.19
CA HIS A 92 20.05 -3.80 10.79
C HIS A 92 18.71 -4.19 11.40
N HIS A 93 17.83 -3.22 11.64
CA HIS A 93 16.49 -3.46 12.13
C HIS A 93 15.55 -2.35 11.68
N ALA A 94 14.33 -2.72 11.29
CA ALA A 94 13.24 -1.79 11.07
C ALA A 94 11.90 -2.47 11.34
N GLU A 95 10.94 -1.70 11.81
CA GLU A 95 9.57 -2.14 12.01
C GLU A 95 8.61 -1.15 11.37
N LEU A 96 7.54 -1.68 10.77
CA LEU A 96 6.41 -0.93 10.26
C LEU A 96 5.15 -1.45 10.96
N HIS A 97 4.36 -0.57 11.55
CA HIS A 97 3.09 -0.91 12.18
C HIS A 97 1.99 -0.08 11.53
N LEU A 98 0.99 -0.75 10.97
CA LEU A 98 -0.16 -0.09 10.33
C LEU A 98 -1.39 -0.25 11.22
N PHE A 99 -2.11 0.85 11.41
CA PHE A 99 -3.26 0.92 12.30
C PHE A 99 -4.49 1.47 11.59
N GLU A 100 -5.65 0.97 12.00
CA GLU A 100 -6.97 1.58 11.83
C GLU A 100 -7.39 2.04 13.24
N ASP A 101 -7.36 3.34 13.49
CA ASP A 101 -7.49 3.94 14.82
C ASP A 101 -6.57 3.34 15.90
N ARG A 102 -7.05 2.36 16.68
CA ARG A 102 -6.26 1.71 17.76
C ARG A 102 -5.97 0.24 17.47
N LYS A 103 -6.53 -0.31 16.39
CA LYS A 103 -6.33 -1.70 15.99
C LYS A 103 -5.13 -1.77 15.06
N LYS A 104 -4.11 -2.56 15.43
CA LYS A 104 -3.03 -2.87 14.49
C LYS A 104 -3.57 -3.84 13.44
N VAL A 105 -3.57 -3.42 12.18
CA VAL A 105 -4.15 -4.17 11.05
C VAL A 105 -3.09 -4.85 10.20
N ALA A 106 -1.83 -4.38 10.27
CA ALA A 106 -0.70 -5.03 9.62
C ALA A 106 0.61 -4.72 10.35
N TYR A 107 1.63 -5.56 10.13
CA TYR A 107 2.94 -5.43 10.75
C TYR A 107 4.03 -5.98 9.83
N ALA A 108 5.18 -5.32 9.79
CA ALA A 108 6.37 -5.87 9.14
C ALA A 108 7.63 -5.60 9.95
N GLU A 109 8.54 -6.56 9.96
CA GLU A 109 9.84 -6.50 10.63
C GLU A 109 10.93 -6.92 9.66
N TYR A 110 11.93 -6.05 9.54
CA TYR A 110 13.23 -6.40 8.99
C TYR A 110 14.23 -6.56 10.15
N HIS A 111 14.99 -7.65 10.17
CA HIS A 111 16.06 -7.83 11.14
C HIS A 111 17.25 -8.60 10.56
N LEU A 112 18.47 -8.10 10.80
CA LEU A 112 19.69 -8.83 10.49
C LEU A 112 20.13 -9.70 11.67
N ASN A 113 19.88 -11.01 11.57
CA ASN A 113 20.36 -12.00 12.53
C ASN A 113 21.89 -11.97 12.60
N GLY A 114 22.45 -11.81 13.81
CA GLY A 114 23.89 -11.68 13.99
C GLY A 114 24.50 -10.48 13.23
N LYS A 115 23.71 -9.42 13.01
CA LYS A 115 24.08 -8.23 12.23
C LYS A 115 24.48 -8.51 10.77
N GLY A 116 24.06 -9.64 10.22
CA GLY A 116 24.40 -10.04 8.84
C GLY A 116 25.78 -10.69 8.69
N GLY A 117 26.55 -10.85 9.78
CA GLY A 117 27.86 -11.51 9.76
C GLY A 117 28.83 -10.91 8.72
N LEU A 118 29.43 -11.78 7.91
CA LEU A 118 30.33 -11.42 6.81
C LEU A 118 29.61 -11.21 5.46
N ALA A 119 28.28 -11.21 5.44
CA ALA A 119 27.54 -11.08 4.20
C ALA A 119 27.71 -9.67 3.61
N LEU A 120 28.22 -9.60 2.38
CA LEU A 120 28.46 -8.33 1.67
C LEU A 120 27.16 -7.55 1.39
N ASN A 121 26.02 -8.22 1.38
CA ASN A 121 24.71 -7.60 1.17
C ASN A 121 24.24 -6.73 2.35
N LYS A 122 24.95 -6.71 3.49
CA LYS A 122 24.61 -5.81 4.61
C LYS A 122 24.77 -4.33 4.28
N TRP A 123 25.58 -3.97 3.28
CA TRP A 123 25.70 -2.58 2.81
C TRP A 123 24.75 -2.25 1.65
N ALA A 124 23.83 -3.16 1.30
CA ALA A 124 22.74 -2.81 0.40
C ALA A 124 21.96 -1.59 0.94
N SER A 125 21.43 -0.78 0.02
CA SER A 125 20.66 0.41 0.37
C SER A 125 19.49 0.06 1.29
N VAL A 126 19.09 1.03 2.12
CA VAL A 126 17.91 0.92 2.98
C VAL A 126 16.70 0.57 2.13
N GLU A 127 16.54 1.25 0.99
CA GLU A 127 15.48 1.01 0.02
C GLU A 127 15.46 -0.45 -0.48
N SER A 128 16.59 -0.99 -0.93
CA SER A 128 16.66 -2.37 -1.42
C SER A 128 16.32 -3.42 -0.34
N LYS A 129 16.51 -3.09 0.94
CA LYS A 129 16.17 -3.96 2.06
C LYS A 129 14.70 -3.83 2.46
N MET A 130 14.13 -2.63 2.38
CA MET A 130 12.78 -2.34 2.84
C MET A 130 11.72 -2.53 1.76
N ASN A 131 12.04 -2.34 0.48
CA ASN A 131 11.10 -2.59 -0.62
C ASN A 131 10.45 -3.98 -0.54
N PRO A 132 11.18 -5.10 -0.47
CA PRO A 132 10.54 -6.42 -0.37
C PRO A 132 9.68 -6.60 0.89
N VAL A 133 10.02 -5.90 1.98
CA VAL A 133 9.27 -5.94 3.24
C VAL A 133 7.94 -5.19 3.10
N ILE A 134 7.95 -4.04 2.43
CA ILE A 134 6.75 -3.25 2.13
C ILE A 134 5.89 -3.98 1.09
N ASP A 135 6.51 -4.57 0.07
CA ASP A 135 5.81 -5.31 -0.97
C ASP A 135 5.08 -6.53 -0.38
N GLU A 136 5.69 -7.23 0.57
CA GLU A 136 5.05 -8.34 1.31
C GLU A 136 3.95 -7.84 2.26
N LEU A 137 4.16 -6.69 2.93
CA LEU A 137 3.16 -6.05 3.79
C LEU A 137 1.87 -5.74 3.02
N LEU A 138 2.01 -5.39 1.74
CA LEU A 138 0.94 -4.93 0.84
C LEU A 138 0.67 -5.92 -0.30
N ALA A 139 1.05 -7.19 -0.18
CA ALA A 139 0.99 -8.15 -1.29
C ALA A 139 -0.40 -8.33 -1.93
N GLY A 140 -1.47 -7.99 -1.21
CA GLY A 140 -2.86 -8.01 -1.71
C GLY A 140 -3.34 -6.70 -2.35
N TYR A 141 -2.50 -5.67 -2.41
CA TYR A 141 -2.83 -4.35 -2.93
C TYR A 141 -2.12 -4.12 -4.26
N SER A 142 -2.86 -3.56 -5.21
CA SER A 142 -2.33 -3.07 -6.49
C SER A 142 -3.02 -1.75 -6.84
N PRO A 143 -2.44 -0.94 -7.75
CA PRO A 143 -3.10 0.27 -8.24
C PRO A 143 -4.54 0.03 -8.71
N GLU A 144 -4.81 -1.08 -9.40
CA GLU A 144 -6.15 -1.42 -9.89
C GLU A 144 -7.15 -1.71 -8.75
N ILE A 145 -6.71 -2.42 -7.71
CA ILE A 145 -7.54 -2.71 -6.53
C ILE A 145 -7.81 -1.43 -5.74
N VAL A 146 -6.78 -0.61 -5.53
CA VAL A 146 -6.91 0.63 -4.75
C VAL A 146 -7.79 1.65 -5.48
N ASP A 147 -7.66 1.76 -6.80
CA ASP A 147 -8.53 2.62 -7.60
C ASP A 147 -9.99 2.15 -7.56
N ALA A 148 -10.25 0.84 -7.41
CA ALA A 148 -11.59 0.31 -7.18
C ALA A 148 -12.17 0.70 -5.81
N TYR A 149 -11.34 0.97 -4.79
CA TYR A 149 -11.80 1.52 -3.50
C TYR A 149 -12.12 3.02 -3.59
N ARG A 150 -11.39 3.77 -4.43
CA ARG A 150 -11.61 5.21 -4.64
C ARG A 150 -12.82 5.52 -5.50
N LYS A 151 -13.14 4.64 -6.45
CA LYS A 151 -14.39 4.74 -7.17
C LYS A 151 -15.49 4.72 -6.12
N PRO A 152 -16.36 5.75 -6.05
CA PRO A 152 -17.52 5.66 -5.20
C PRO A 152 -18.19 4.33 -5.54
N VAL A 153 -18.46 3.52 -4.51
CA VAL A 153 -19.53 2.55 -4.59
C VAL A 153 -20.66 3.34 -5.23
N SER A 154 -20.97 2.97 -6.48
CA SER A 154 -22.02 3.54 -7.28
C SER A 154 -23.10 4.04 -6.34
N ASP A 155 -23.24 5.36 -6.26
CA ASP A 155 -24.48 6.01 -5.86
C ASP A 155 -25.48 5.62 -6.95
N SER A 156 -25.91 4.37 -6.85
CA SER A 156 -26.86 3.71 -7.71
C SER A 156 -28.21 4.31 -7.39
N GLY A 157 -28.53 5.42 -8.06
CA GLY A 157 -29.84 6.03 -7.90
C GLY A 157 -30.21 7.19 -8.82
N SER A 158 -29.28 8.02 -9.32
CA SER A 158 -29.74 9.23 -10.04
C SER A 158 -28.84 9.77 -11.14
N SER A 159 -27.57 10.10 -10.87
CA SER A 159 -26.81 10.97 -11.81
C SER A 159 -26.33 10.30 -13.10
N ASP A 160 -25.84 9.05 -13.04
CA ASP A 160 -25.29 8.37 -14.22
C ASP A 160 -26.41 7.83 -15.15
N ASP A 161 -27.53 7.40 -14.57
CA ASP A 161 -28.71 6.91 -15.30
C ASP A 161 -29.40 8.05 -16.08
N ILE A 162 -29.58 9.22 -15.44
CA ILE A 162 -30.13 10.40 -16.11
C ILE A 162 -29.24 10.83 -17.29
N THR A 163 -27.91 10.75 -17.14
CA THR A 163 -26.99 11.12 -18.21
C THR A 163 -27.09 10.16 -19.40
N GLU A 164 -27.16 8.85 -19.15
CA GLU A 164 -27.32 7.84 -20.22
C GLU A 164 -28.70 7.94 -20.90
N GLU A 165 -29.76 8.19 -20.13
CA GLU A 165 -31.11 8.41 -20.65
C GLU A 165 -31.19 9.68 -21.51
N LEU A 166 -30.55 10.78 -21.09
CA LEU A 166 -30.46 12.02 -21.87
C LEU A 166 -29.70 11.82 -23.19
N GLU A 167 -28.64 11.01 -23.20
CA GLU A 167 -27.92 10.69 -24.43
C GLU A 167 -28.77 9.85 -25.40
N LYS A 168 -29.48 8.83 -24.90
CA LYS A 168 -30.43 8.04 -25.71
C LYS A 168 -31.56 8.90 -26.27
N LEU A 169 -32.10 9.81 -25.45
CA LEU A 169 -33.17 10.72 -25.85
C LEU A 169 -32.69 11.69 -26.95
N LYS A 170 -31.48 12.24 -26.81
CA LYS A 170 -30.85 13.08 -27.85
C LYS A 170 -30.59 12.29 -29.13
N MET A 171 -30.18 11.03 -29.02
CA MET A 171 -29.98 10.16 -30.17
C MET A 171 -31.30 9.91 -30.93
N TRP A 172 -32.40 9.60 -30.23
CA TRP A 172 -33.70 9.38 -30.88
C TRP A 172 -34.22 10.61 -31.60
N HIS A 173 -34.06 11.78 -30.98
CA HIS A 173 -34.39 13.06 -31.60
C HIS A 173 -33.57 13.30 -32.87
N SER A 174 -32.24 13.11 -32.81
CA SER A 174 -31.37 13.29 -33.98
C SER A 174 -31.69 12.33 -35.14
N ARG A 175 -32.24 11.15 -34.84
CA ARG A 175 -32.68 10.16 -35.83
C ARG A 175 -34.12 10.37 -36.33
N GLY A 176 -34.82 11.41 -35.87
CA GLY A 176 -36.21 11.67 -36.22
C GLY A 176 -37.20 10.63 -35.67
N LEU A 177 -36.82 9.91 -34.62
CA LEU A 177 -37.68 8.90 -33.98
C LEU A 177 -38.67 9.51 -32.98
N ILE A 178 -38.41 10.73 -32.52
CA ILE A 178 -39.26 11.52 -31.64
C ILE A 178 -39.28 12.98 -32.12
N THR A 179 -40.37 13.68 -31.83
CA THR A 179 -40.57 15.10 -32.16
C THR A 179 -39.83 16.05 -31.21
N ASP A 180 -39.70 17.32 -31.59
CA ASP A 180 -39.10 18.37 -30.74
C ASP A 180 -39.85 18.54 -29.39
N GLU A 181 -41.17 18.38 -29.42
CA GLU A 181 -42.05 18.50 -28.26
C GLU A 181 -41.87 17.32 -27.29
N GLU A 182 -41.80 16.10 -27.81
CA GLU A 182 -41.53 14.88 -27.02
C GLU A 182 -40.12 14.89 -26.42
N TYR A 183 -39.13 15.35 -27.17
CA TYR A 183 -37.75 15.52 -26.68
C TYR A 183 -37.69 16.50 -25.51
N SER A 184 -38.32 17.68 -25.66
CA SER A 184 -38.29 18.73 -24.63
C SER A 184 -39.00 18.31 -23.35
N THR A 185 -40.14 17.62 -23.48
CA THR A 185 -40.93 17.12 -22.35
C THR A 185 -40.16 16.06 -21.55
N LYS A 186 -39.67 15.01 -22.21
CA LYS A 186 -38.91 13.93 -21.54
C LYS A 186 -37.61 14.42 -20.95
N LYS A 187 -36.91 15.35 -21.62
CA LYS A 187 -35.70 15.96 -21.10
C LYS A 187 -35.97 16.69 -19.78
N LYS A 188 -37.10 17.40 -19.68
CA LYS A 188 -37.49 18.10 -18.46
C LYS A 188 -37.81 17.12 -17.34
N GLU A 189 -38.60 16.09 -17.61
CA GLU A 189 -38.92 15.02 -16.65
C GLU A 189 -37.66 14.34 -16.10
N LEU A 190 -36.68 14.06 -16.96
CA LEU A 190 -35.40 13.45 -16.56
C LEU A 190 -34.52 14.38 -15.70
N LEU A 191 -34.59 15.68 -15.91
CA LEU A 191 -33.82 16.67 -15.14
C LEU A 191 -34.47 17.04 -13.80
N GLU A 192 -35.75 16.70 -13.62
CA GLU A 192 -36.51 16.94 -12.38
C GLU A 192 -36.58 15.69 -11.47
N ARG A 193 -35.96 14.58 -11.90
CA ARG A 193 -35.89 13.29 -11.19
C ARG A 193 -34.75 13.23 -10.18
#